data_AF-A0A6G3PM52-F1
#
_entry.id   AF-A0A6G3PM52-F1
#
_cell.length_a   1.000
_cell.length_b   1.000
_cell.length_c   1.000
_cell.angle_alpha   90.00
_cell.angle_beta   90.00
_cell.angle_gamma   90.00
#
_symmetry.space_group_name_H-M   'P 1'
#
loop_
_entity.id
_entity.type
_entity.pdbx_description
1 polymer ?
#
loop_
_entity_poly.entity_id
_entity_poly.type
_entity_poly.pdbx_seq_one_letter_code
_entity_poly.pdbx_strand_id
1 'polypeptide(L)'
;PINPFVPHELSSDEIERTIADFVQCAKMAQVAGYDGVEVMGSEGYLINQFIAERTNHRTDQWGGSYENRIRFALDIVRGIREAVGTNFI
;
A
#
# COMPACT_ATOMS: atom_id res chain seq x y z
N PRO A 1 -0.49 21.09 10.28
CA PRO A 1 -0.79 20.05 9.25
C PRO A 1 -0.37 20.56 7.87
N ILE A 2 0.36 19.75 7.08
CA ILE A 2 0.86 20.17 5.76
C ILE A 2 -0.29 20.30 4.73
N ASN A 3 -1.41 19.59 4.95
CA ASN A 3 -2.62 19.70 4.14
C ASN A 3 -3.80 20.23 4.99
N PRO A 4 -4.48 21.31 4.56
CA PRO A 4 -5.64 21.86 5.28
C PRO A 4 -6.94 21.07 5.06
N PHE A 5 -6.98 20.15 4.10
CA PHE A 5 -8.17 19.38 3.76
C PHE A 5 -8.29 18.10 4.59
N VAL A 6 -9.53 17.78 4.97
CA VAL A 6 -9.86 16.50 5.58
C VAL A 6 -9.61 15.39 4.55
N PRO A 7 -8.84 14.34 4.88
CA PRO A 7 -8.60 13.24 3.95
C PRO A 7 -9.90 12.48 3.64
N HIS A 8 -9.99 11.98 2.41
CA HIS A 8 -11.06 11.08 1.98
C HIS A 8 -10.78 9.66 2.47
N GLU A 9 -11.76 9.01 3.09
CA GLU A 9 -11.65 7.60 3.47
C GLU A 9 -11.87 6.73 2.23
N LEU A 10 -10.85 5.97 1.84
CA LEU A 10 -10.90 5.10 0.65
C LEU A 10 -12.00 4.03 0.77
N SER A 11 -12.74 3.80 -0.30
CA SER A 11 -13.58 2.59 -0.44
C SER A 11 -12.73 1.34 -0.67
N SER A 12 -13.31 0.14 -0.50
CA SER A 12 -12.57 -1.12 -0.78
C SER A 12 -12.07 -1.18 -2.23
N ASP A 13 -12.89 -0.77 -3.20
CA ASP A 13 -12.50 -0.73 -4.61
C ASP A 13 -11.33 0.24 -4.86
N GLU A 14 -11.30 1.39 -4.15
CA GLU A 14 -10.19 2.32 -4.24
C GLU A 14 -8.92 1.77 -3.61
N ILE A 15 -9.03 1.00 -2.52
CA ILE A 15 -7.90 0.30 -1.89
C ILE A 15 -7.33 -0.74 -2.85
N GLU A 16 -8.18 -1.58 -3.44
CA GLU A 16 -7.78 -2.60 -4.41
C GLU A 16 -7.16 -1.99 -5.66
N ARG A 17 -7.74 -0.90 -6.19
CA ARG A 17 -7.13 -0.13 -7.28
C ARG A 17 -5.77 0.42 -6.89
N THR A 18 -5.63 0.97 -5.69
CA THR A 18 -4.34 1.48 -5.19
C THR A 18 -3.30 0.36 -5.11
N ILE A 19 -3.67 -0.84 -4.66
CA ILE A 19 -2.78 -2.01 -4.68
C ILE A 19 -2.33 -2.30 -6.12
N ALA A 20 -3.26 -2.35 -7.07
CA ALA A 20 -2.94 -2.58 -8.48
C ALA A 20 -2.01 -1.50 -9.05
N ASP A 21 -2.18 -0.24 -8.65
CA ASP A 21 -1.31 0.87 -9.06
C ASP A 21 0.13 0.69 -8.55
N PHE A 22 0.32 0.25 -7.30
CA PHE A 22 1.66 -0.10 -6.77
C PHE A 22 2.31 -1.23 -7.59
N VAL A 23 1.55 -2.29 -7.88
CA VAL A 23 2.03 -3.43 -8.68
C VAL A 23 2.43 -2.97 -10.08
N GLN A 24 1.58 -2.17 -10.73
CA GLN A 24 1.86 -1.65 -12.07
C GLN A 24 3.09 -0.74 -12.08
N CYS A 25 3.27 0.09 -11.04
CA CYS A 25 4.46 0.93 -10.88
C CYS A 25 5.74 0.09 -10.79
N ALA A 26 5.73 -0.98 -9.99
CA ALA A 26 6.89 -1.88 -9.88
C ALA A 26 7.24 -2.56 -11.22
N LYS A 27 6.22 -2.99 -11.99
CA LYS A 27 6.44 -3.53 -13.35
C LYS A 27 7.06 -2.49 -14.28
N MET A 28 6.60 -1.24 -14.22
CA MET A 28 7.17 -0.15 -15.01
C MET A 28 8.61 0.15 -14.61
N ALA A 29 8.95 0.11 -13.32
CA ALA A 29 10.32 0.24 -12.84
C ALA A 29 11.22 -0.88 -13.38
N GLN A 30 10.74 -2.13 -13.37
CA GLN A 30 11.48 -3.25 -13.96
C GLN A 30 11.72 -3.04 -15.48
N VAL A 31 10.70 -2.59 -16.23
CA VAL A 31 10.84 -2.27 -17.66
C VAL A 31 11.81 -1.11 -17.90
N ALA A 32 11.88 -0.15 -16.98
CA ALA A 32 12.79 0.99 -17.04
C ALA A 32 14.25 0.62 -16.68
N GLY A 33 14.53 -0.62 -16.27
CA GLY A 33 15.89 -1.11 -16.01
C GLY A 33 16.39 -0.86 -14.59
N TYR A 34 15.50 -0.61 -13.62
CA TYR A 34 15.86 -0.64 -12.19
C TYR A 34 16.16 -2.08 -11.73
N ASP A 35 16.98 -2.22 -10.70
CA ASP A 35 17.25 -3.52 -10.06
C ASP A 35 16.15 -3.95 -9.09
N GLY A 36 15.35 -3.00 -8.60
CA GLY A 36 14.34 -3.24 -7.57
C GLY A 36 13.49 -2.01 -7.22
N VAL A 37 12.56 -2.20 -6.29
CA VAL A 37 11.74 -1.12 -5.70
C VAL A 37 11.67 -1.21 -4.18
N GLU A 38 11.69 -0.06 -3.53
CA GLU A 38 11.38 0.05 -2.11
C GLU A 38 9.93 0.53 -1.92
N VAL A 39 9.15 -0.20 -1.12
CA VAL A 39 7.77 0.19 -0.80
C VAL A 39 7.78 1.05 0.47
N MET A 40 7.45 2.33 0.32
CA MET A 40 7.46 3.31 1.42
C MET A 40 6.35 3.04 2.45
N GLY A 41 6.67 2.24 3.47
CA GLY A 41 5.73 1.80 4.50
C GLY A 41 5.70 2.61 5.80
N SER A 42 6.46 3.70 5.92
CA SER A 42 6.69 4.43 7.18
C SER A 42 6.34 5.93 7.10
N GLU A 43 6.93 6.75 7.97
CA GLU A 43 6.82 8.23 8.02
C GLU A 43 5.39 8.83 8.07
N GLY A 44 4.39 8.03 8.43
CA GLY A 44 3.01 8.52 8.47
C GLY A 44 2.34 8.62 7.10
N TYR A 45 2.96 8.08 6.03
CA TYR A 45 2.34 7.96 4.71
C TYR A 45 1.26 6.86 4.68
N LEU A 46 0.61 6.70 3.54
CA LEU A 46 -0.61 5.90 3.36
C LEU A 46 -0.53 4.50 3.98
N ILE A 47 0.52 3.72 3.68
CA ILE A 47 0.67 2.37 4.23
C ILE A 47 0.76 2.40 5.77
N ASN A 48 1.55 3.32 6.33
CA ASN A 48 1.62 3.50 7.77
C ASN A 48 0.26 3.95 8.36
N GLN A 49 -0.51 4.75 7.62
CA GLN A 49 -1.84 5.19 8.05
C GLN A 49 -2.81 4.01 8.19
N PHE A 50 -2.74 3.01 7.30
CA PHE A 50 -3.48 1.75 7.44
C PHE A 50 -3.00 0.93 8.63
N ILE A 51 -1.67 0.84 8.83
CA ILE A 51 -1.08 0.01 9.89
C ILE A 51 -1.35 0.61 11.28
N ALA A 52 -1.22 1.92 11.47
CA ALA A 52 -1.33 2.54 12.80
C ALA A 52 -2.80 2.68 13.26
N GLU A 53 -3.12 2.16 14.44
CA GLU A 53 -4.45 2.26 15.05
C GLU A 53 -4.91 3.72 15.26
N ARG A 54 -3.96 4.63 15.47
CA ARG A 54 -4.23 6.06 15.65
C ARG A 54 -4.83 6.73 14.40
N THR A 55 -4.63 6.15 13.22
CA THR A 55 -5.03 6.75 11.95
C THR A 55 -6.04 5.90 11.18
N ASN A 56 -6.09 4.59 11.43
CA ASN A 56 -7.04 3.69 10.80
C ASN A 56 -8.21 3.41 11.76
N HIS A 57 -9.32 4.11 11.57
CA HIS A 57 -10.55 3.94 12.36
C HIS A 57 -11.60 3.08 11.64
N ARG A 58 -11.22 2.38 10.57
CA ARG A 58 -12.13 1.55 9.79
C ARG A 58 -12.59 0.34 10.59
N THR A 59 -13.81 -0.11 10.31
CA THR A 59 -14.43 -1.29 10.90
C THR A 59 -14.61 -2.44 9.91
N ASP A 60 -14.13 -2.26 8.67
CA ASP A 60 -14.15 -3.27 7.62
C ASP A 60 -12.88 -4.14 7.61
N GLN A 61 -12.72 -4.96 6.56
CA GLN A 61 -11.58 -5.88 6.42
C GLN A 61 -10.20 -5.20 6.30
N TRP A 62 -10.16 -3.87 6.17
CA TRP A 62 -8.95 -3.08 6.07
C TRP A 62 -8.60 -2.34 7.37
N GLY A 63 -9.38 -2.50 8.44
CA GLY A 63 -9.10 -1.90 9.75
C GLY A 63 -9.60 -2.74 10.94
N GLY A 64 -9.55 -2.12 12.12
CA GLY A 64 -9.82 -2.79 13.39
C GLY A 64 -8.62 -3.64 13.85
N SER A 65 -8.71 -4.96 13.65
CA SER A 65 -7.67 -5.88 14.11
C SER A 65 -6.31 -5.59 13.45
N TYR A 66 -5.22 -6.00 14.09
CA TYR A 66 -3.88 -5.81 13.51
C TYR A 66 -3.74 -6.52 12.16
N GLU A 67 -4.31 -7.71 12.03
CA GLU A 67 -4.32 -8.53 10.81
C GLU A 67 -4.98 -7.79 9.64
N ASN A 68 -6.09 -7.10 9.90
CA ASN A 68 -6.76 -6.27 8.90
C ASN A 68 -5.96 -5.00 8.57
N ARG A 69 -5.39 -4.34 9.58
CA ARG A 69 -4.59 -3.12 9.40
C ARG A 69 -3.33 -3.33 8.56
N ILE A 70 -2.70 -4.50 8.66
CA ILE A 70 -1.52 -4.84 7.83
C ILE A 70 -1.89 -5.42 6.46
N ARG A 71 -3.16 -5.78 6.22
CA ARG A 71 -3.62 -6.44 4.98
C ARG A 71 -3.21 -5.65 3.74
N PHE A 72 -3.48 -4.35 3.72
CA PHE A 72 -3.14 -3.46 2.62
C PHE A 72 -1.64 -3.51 2.27
N ALA A 73 -0.76 -3.43 3.28
CA ALA A 73 0.68 -3.49 3.09
C ALA A 73 1.14 -4.85 2.54
N LEU A 74 0.60 -5.94 3.09
CA LEU A 74 0.94 -7.29 2.67
C LEU A 74 0.48 -7.57 1.24
N ASP A 75 -0.71 -7.11 0.87
CA ASP A 75 -1.26 -7.36 -0.47
C ASP A 75 -0.51 -6.57 -1.54
N ILE A 76 -0.02 -5.35 -1.23
CA ILE A 76 0.93 -4.62 -2.09
C ILE A 76 2.20 -5.45 -2.33
N VAL A 77 2.87 -5.87 -1.25
CA VAL A 77 4.17 -6.57 -1.37
C VAL A 77 4.01 -7.92 -2.08
N ARG A 78 2.93 -8.66 -1.78
CA ARG A 78 2.60 -9.92 -2.47
C ARG A 78 2.35 -9.70 -3.96
N GLY A 79 1.51 -8.73 -4.31
CA GLY A 79 1.17 -8.42 -5.69
C GLY A 79 2.41 -7.97 -6.49
N ILE A 80 3.27 -7.14 -5.89
CA ILE A 80 4.53 -6.73 -6.52
C ILE A 80 5.40 -7.97 -6.76
N ARG A 81 5.60 -8.81 -5.74
CA ARG A 81 6.45 -10.00 -5.84
C ARG A 81 5.97 -10.97 -6.91
N GLU A 82 4.66 -11.20 -7.00
CA GLU A 82 4.06 -12.03 -8.04
C GLU A 82 4.31 -11.45 -9.44
N ALA A 83 4.20 -10.13 -9.59
CA ALA A 83 4.29 -9.47 -10.90
C ALA A 83 5.72 -9.34 -11.46
N VAL A 84 6.74 -9.21 -10.61
CA VAL A 84 8.13 -8.91 -11.02
C VAL A 84 9.10 -10.09 -10.86
N GLY A 85 8.67 -11.18 -10.23
CA GLY A 85 9.47 -12.39 -10.01
C GLY A 85 10.48 -12.25 -8.86
N THR A 86 11.37 -13.23 -8.70
CA THR A 86 12.28 -13.34 -7.54
C THR A 86 13.60 -12.59 -7.70
N ASN A 87 13.96 -12.19 -8.92
CA ASN A 87 15.27 -11.60 -9.23
C ASN A 87 15.28 -10.07 -9.17
N PHE A 88 14.10 -9.45 -9.16
CA PHE A 88 13.93 -8.01 -9.01
C PHE A 88 13.72 -7.71 -7.53
N ILE A 89 14.55 -6.85 -6.94
CA ILE A 89 14.62 -6.67 -5.49
C ILE A 89 13.40 -5.89 -4.99
#